data_AF-A0A1M7A083-F1
#
_entry.id   AF-A0A1M7A083-F1
#
_cell.length_a   1.000
_cell.length_b   1.000
_cell.length_c   1.000
_cell.angle_alpha   90.00
_cell.angle_beta   90.00
_cell.angle_gamma   90.00
#
_symmetry.space_group_name_H-M   'P 1'
#
loop_
_entity.id
_entity.type
_entity.pdbx_description
1 polymer ?
#
loop_
_entity_poly.entity_id
_entity_poly.type
_entity_poly.pdbx_seq_one_letter_code
_entity_poly.pdbx_strand_id
1 'polypeptide(L)'
;MRKMILVAIVIVCFYGMLSAAKPMEALNRYNVVLVHGAAPESQGYGSKCAEAIKDAWNMRNDNSLHPKDSSWNLGDAAGMLGAYNQTGEDKLTYWLDSVVFEDTITYGSEYIYIQRSFANPAESPAHNAHEIGDRTWKGDNNCSVRRALFEEAQEVRAGGQDSLRDRRLDSLTYSYRTIPSRNILIAHSMGGVASHEYVTDQSVYNDDVDKVITLDSPHEGTGSLNLLIDMR
;
A
#
# COMPACT_ATOMS: atom_id res chain seq x y z
N MET A 1 -34.26 -44.60 -3.95
CA MET A 1 -34.61 -43.19 -3.66
C MET A 1 -33.95 -42.66 -2.39
N ARG A 2 -34.20 -43.21 -1.19
CA ARG A 2 -33.60 -42.73 0.08
C ARG A 2 -32.06 -42.60 0.08
N LYS A 3 -31.35 -43.58 -0.51
CA LYS A 3 -29.88 -43.57 -0.64
C LYS A 3 -29.35 -42.48 -1.59
N MET A 4 -30.09 -42.17 -2.66
CA MET A 4 -29.69 -41.12 -3.62
C MET A 4 -29.89 -39.71 -3.05
N ILE A 5 -30.93 -39.52 -2.24
CA ILE A 5 -31.16 -38.26 -1.52
C ILE A 5 -30.03 -37.98 -0.52
N LEU A 6 -29.59 -39.01 0.21
CA LEU A 6 -28.45 -38.89 1.14
C LEU A 6 -27.13 -38.53 0.42
N VAL A 7 -26.87 -39.14 -0.74
CA VAL A 7 -25.67 -38.80 -1.54
C VAL A 7 -25.74 -37.37 -2.06
N ALA A 8 -26.90 -36.92 -2.54
CA ALA A 8 -27.08 -35.54 -2.99
C ALA A 8 -26.87 -34.52 -1.86
N ILE A 9 -27.36 -34.80 -0.65
CA ILE A 9 -27.15 -33.94 0.53
C ILE A 9 -25.65 -33.87 0.89
N VAL A 10 -24.95 -35.01 0.90
CA VAL A 10 -23.51 -35.04 1.20
C VAL A 10 -22.72 -34.23 0.17
N ILE A 11 -23.04 -34.36 -1.12
CA ILE A 11 -22.41 -33.60 -2.20
C ILE A 11 -22.68 -32.09 -2.02
N VAL A 12 -23.93 -31.68 -1.80
CA VAL A 12 -24.27 -30.26 -1.60
C VAL A 12 -23.61 -29.68 -0.34
N CYS A 13 -23.56 -30.43 0.76
CA CYS A 13 -22.85 -29.99 1.97
C CYS A 13 -21.34 -29.88 1.75
N PHE A 14 -20.74 -30.83 1.02
CA PHE A 14 -19.30 -30.82 0.74
C PHE A 14 -18.90 -29.66 -0.18
N TYR A 15 -19.67 -29.42 -1.25
CA TYR A 15 -19.44 -28.27 -2.15
C TYR A 15 -19.82 -26.93 -1.50
N GLY A 16 -20.83 -26.91 -0.63
CA GLY A 16 -21.17 -25.73 0.18
C GLY A 16 -20.08 -25.34 1.18
N MET A 17 -19.37 -26.33 1.76
CA MET A 17 -18.21 -26.09 2.62
C MET A 17 -16.98 -25.60 1.82
N LEU A 18 -16.79 -26.08 0.59
CA LEU A 18 -15.71 -25.61 -0.30
C LEU A 18 -15.97 -24.20 -0.86
N SER A 19 -17.23 -23.79 -0.90
CA SER A 19 -17.67 -22.47 -1.40
C SER A 19 -17.98 -21.48 -0.27
N ALA A 20 -17.77 -21.89 1.00
CA ALA A 20 -17.89 -20.99 2.12
C ALA A 20 -16.80 -19.93 2.02
N ALA A 21 -17.19 -18.65 2.08
CA ALA A 21 -16.25 -17.54 2.15
C ALA A 21 -15.29 -17.80 3.32
N LYS A 22 -13.99 -17.95 3.03
CA LYS A 22 -13.00 -18.08 4.09
C LYS A 22 -13.01 -16.78 4.90
N PRO A 23 -13.13 -16.85 6.23
CA PRO A 23 -13.03 -15.66 7.06
C PRO A 23 -11.69 -14.99 6.78
N MET A 24 -11.70 -13.67 6.69
CA MET A 24 -10.51 -12.85 6.51
C MET A 24 -9.50 -13.18 7.63
N GLU A 25 -8.21 -13.29 7.29
CA GLU A 25 -7.19 -13.40 8.32
C GLU A 25 -7.18 -12.13 9.19
N ALA A 26 -6.60 -12.23 10.39
CA ALA A 26 -6.43 -11.05 11.23
C ALA A 26 -5.65 -9.96 10.49
N LEU A 27 -6.02 -8.68 10.67
CA LEU A 27 -5.42 -7.58 9.91
C LEU A 27 -3.90 -7.44 10.12
N ASN A 28 -3.39 -7.90 11.26
CA ASN A 28 -1.95 -7.96 11.55
C ASN A 28 -1.17 -8.96 10.65
N ARG A 29 -1.86 -9.76 9.83
CA ARG A 29 -1.29 -10.66 8.82
C ARG A 29 -1.14 -10.01 7.45
N TYR A 30 -1.51 -8.74 7.32
CA TYR A 30 -1.41 -7.95 6.10
C TYR A 30 -0.51 -6.74 6.30
N ASN A 31 0.09 -6.26 5.21
CA ASN A 31 0.54 -4.87 5.15
C ASN A 31 -0.63 -4.01 4.66
N VAL A 32 -0.97 -2.96 5.40
CA VAL A 32 -1.93 -1.95 4.93
C VAL A 32 -1.14 -0.82 4.26
N VAL A 33 -1.31 -0.67 2.95
CA VAL A 33 -0.57 0.30 2.15
C VAL A 33 -1.52 1.42 1.74
N LEU A 34 -1.22 2.64 2.19
CA LEU A 34 -1.96 3.83 1.80
C LEU A 34 -1.36 4.39 0.51
N VAL A 35 -2.14 4.46 -0.56
CA VAL A 35 -1.66 4.84 -1.90
C VAL A 35 -2.31 6.14 -2.35
N HIS A 36 -1.52 7.14 -2.70
CA HIS A 36 -2.01 8.39 -3.28
C HIS A 36 -1.37 8.62 -4.65
N GLY A 37 -2.19 8.67 -5.68
CA GLY A 37 -1.68 8.65 -7.06
C GLY A 37 -1.42 10.00 -7.69
N ALA A 38 -2.02 11.08 -7.20
CA ALA A 38 -1.96 12.37 -7.87
C ALA A 38 -1.10 13.35 -7.08
N ALA A 39 0.03 13.75 -7.63
CA ALA A 39 0.76 14.92 -7.17
C ALA A 39 1.42 15.63 -8.36
N PRO A 40 1.80 16.91 -8.26
CA PRO A 40 2.59 17.56 -9.29
C PRO A 40 3.90 16.78 -9.56
N GLU A 41 4.40 16.83 -10.81
CA GLU A 41 5.68 16.20 -11.18
C GLU A 41 6.84 16.65 -10.25
N SER A 42 6.81 17.90 -9.77
CA SER A 42 7.79 18.44 -8.83
C SER A 42 7.78 17.78 -7.44
N GLN A 43 6.68 17.11 -7.09
CA GLN A 43 6.54 16.31 -5.87
C GLN A 43 7.02 14.86 -6.07
N GLY A 44 7.32 14.47 -7.30
CA GLY A 44 8.00 13.22 -7.60
C GLY A 44 9.40 13.19 -7.03
N TYR A 45 9.91 11.98 -6.82
CA TYR A 45 11.27 11.80 -6.34
C TYR A 45 12.27 11.47 -7.46
N GLY A 46 11.83 11.25 -8.70
CA GLY A 46 12.71 10.81 -9.79
C GLY A 46 13.91 11.73 -10.02
N SER A 47 13.72 13.05 -9.92
CA SER A 47 14.79 14.05 -10.00
C SER A 47 15.62 14.18 -8.72
N LYS A 48 15.12 13.67 -7.59
CA LYS A 48 15.77 13.70 -6.27
C LYS A 48 16.63 12.46 -6.01
N CYS A 49 16.69 11.49 -6.93
CA CYS A 49 17.48 10.26 -6.78
C CYS A 49 18.98 10.48 -6.58
N ALA A 50 19.51 11.62 -7.01
CA ALA A 50 20.90 12.02 -6.78
C ALA A 50 21.13 12.60 -5.37
N GLU A 51 20.06 12.95 -4.64
CA GLU A 51 20.10 13.40 -3.25
C GLU A 51 20.01 12.19 -2.31
N ALA A 52 20.43 12.34 -1.05
CA ALA A 52 20.36 11.27 -0.05
C ALA A 52 18.91 11.00 0.37
N ILE A 53 18.15 10.31 -0.49
CA ILE A 53 16.79 9.84 -0.18
C ILE A 53 16.88 8.85 0.99
N LYS A 54 16.06 9.07 2.01
CA LYS A 54 15.92 8.15 3.14
C LYS A 54 15.15 6.90 2.73
N ASP A 55 15.49 5.75 3.31
CA ASP A 55 14.72 4.52 3.15
C ASP A 55 13.31 4.60 3.76
N ALA A 56 12.46 3.61 3.46
CA ALA A 56 11.04 3.60 3.81
C ALA A 56 10.83 3.65 5.32
N TRP A 57 11.62 2.86 6.06
CA TRP A 57 11.58 2.80 7.51
C TRP A 57 11.94 4.13 8.17
N ASN A 58 13.02 4.77 7.72
CA ASN A 58 13.50 6.02 8.28
C ASN A 58 12.50 7.16 8.06
N MET A 59 11.87 7.29 6.88
CA MET A 59 10.84 8.33 6.72
C MET A 59 9.57 8.01 7.50
N ARG A 60 9.19 6.74 7.65
CA ARG A 60 8.05 6.36 8.49
C ARG A 60 8.30 6.81 9.93
N ASN A 61 9.49 6.54 10.47
CA ASN A 61 9.85 6.95 11.82
C ASN A 61 9.92 8.46 11.96
N ASP A 62 10.52 9.15 10.99
CA ASP A 62 10.58 10.59 11.06
C ASP A 62 9.19 11.23 10.97
N ASN A 63 8.30 10.75 10.09
CA ASN A 63 6.90 11.19 10.03
C ASN A 63 6.16 10.93 11.34
N SER A 64 6.48 9.83 12.03
CA SER A 64 5.92 9.57 13.35
C SER A 64 6.44 10.52 14.43
N LEU A 65 7.73 10.89 14.40
CA LEU A 65 8.37 11.75 15.41
C LEU A 65 8.06 13.23 15.16
N HIS A 66 7.95 13.61 13.89
CA HIS A 66 7.85 14.97 13.41
C HIS A 66 6.71 15.13 12.35
N PRO A 67 5.47 14.75 12.68
CA PRO A 67 4.34 14.69 11.73
C PRO A 67 3.93 16.04 11.10
N LYS A 68 4.47 17.15 11.60
CA LYS A 68 4.19 18.51 11.10
C LYS A 68 5.21 19.01 10.07
N ASP A 69 6.32 18.31 9.89
CA ASP A 69 7.31 18.72 8.88
C ASP A 69 6.84 18.24 7.50
N SER A 70 6.76 19.15 6.54
CA SER A 70 6.32 18.86 5.17
C SER A 70 7.41 18.20 4.31
N SER A 71 8.52 17.75 4.91
CA SER A 71 9.76 17.36 4.23
C SER A 71 9.90 15.86 3.96
N TRP A 72 8.90 15.04 4.29
CA TRP A 72 9.02 13.57 4.27
C TRP A 72 9.09 12.94 2.88
N ASN A 73 9.02 13.74 1.80
CA ASN A 73 8.90 13.23 0.42
C ASN A 73 7.77 12.19 0.24
N LEU A 74 6.79 12.18 1.15
CA LEU A 74 5.60 11.34 1.10
C LEU A 74 4.63 11.79 -0.02
N GLY A 75 5.00 12.81 -0.80
CA GLY A 75 4.11 13.51 -1.71
C GLY A 75 2.96 14.16 -0.94
N ASP A 76 1.93 14.58 -1.69
CA ASP A 76 0.68 15.05 -1.08
C ASP A 76 -0.09 13.89 -0.38
N ALA A 77 0.42 12.64 -0.44
CA ALA A 77 -0.19 11.47 0.19
C ALA A 77 -0.33 11.62 1.70
N ALA A 78 0.72 12.06 2.40
CA ALA A 78 0.62 12.29 3.85
C ALA A 78 -0.34 13.44 4.19
N GLY A 79 -0.42 14.47 3.34
CA GLY A 79 -1.35 15.58 3.53
C GLY A 79 -2.81 15.17 3.31
N MET A 80 -3.08 14.28 2.36
CA MET A 80 -4.44 13.92 1.92
C MET A 80 -4.97 12.61 2.52
N LEU A 81 -4.11 11.62 2.77
CA LEU A 81 -4.45 10.35 3.43
C LEU A 81 -4.14 10.37 4.93
N GLY A 82 -3.46 11.41 5.42
CA GLY A 82 -3.42 11.77 6.84
C GLY A 82 -2.05 11.56 7.50
N ALA A 83 -1.40 12.67 7.85
CA ALA A 83 -0.28 12.70 8.79
C ALA A 83 -0.80 12.51 10.22
N TYR A 84 -0.03 11.84 11.08
CA TYR A 84 -0.45 11.40 12.42
C TYR A 84 -0.86 12.51 13.39
N ASN A 85 -0.60 13.80 13.10
CA ASN A 85 -0.83 14.87 14.07
C ASN A 85 -1.21 16.22 13.43
N GLN A 86 -2.49 16.36 13.09
CA GLN A 86 -3.13 17.67 13.01
C GLN A 86 -4.23 17.73 14.06
N THR A 87 -4.07 18.61 15.05
CA THR A 87 -5.04 18.82 16.13
C THR A 87 -6.42 19.16 15.58
N GLY A 88 -7.44 18.35 15.90
CA GLY A 88 -8.84 18.66 15.65
C GLY A 88 -9.58 17.72 14.68
N GLU A 89 -8.90 16.81 14.00
CA GLU A 89 -9.52 15.82 13.11
C GLU A 89 -8.86 14.45 13.24
N ASP A 90 -9.66 13.40 13.48
CA ASP A 90 -9.18 12.01 13.45
C ASP A 90 -8.83 11.65 12.00
N LYS A 91 -7.52 11.59 11.70
CA LYS A 91 -7.02 11.22 10.36
C LYS A 91 -7.12 9.71 10.14
N LEU A 92 -7.19 9.29 8.88
CA LEU A 92 -7.36 7.87 8.50
C LEU A 92 -6.30 6.97 9.13
N THR A 93 -5.03 7.39 9.16
CA THR A 93 -3.92 6.65 9.79
C THR A 93 -4.14 6.46 11.29
N TYR A 94 -4.52 7.51 12.00
CA TYR A 94 -4.84 7.44 13.43
C TYR A 94 -6.07 6.57 13.71
N TRP A 95 -7.12 6.69 12.89
CA TRP A 95 -8.32 5.87 13.01
C TRP A 95 -8.02 4.39 12.74
N LEU A 96 -7.21 4.07 11.72
CA LEU A 96 -6.78 2.70 11.45
C LEU A 96 -6.04 2.12 12.65
N ASP A 97 -5.07 2.84 13.21
CA ASP A 97 -4.32 2.34 14.37
C ASP A 97 -5.20 2.15 15.61
N SER A 98 -5.95 3.18 15.99
CA SER A 98 -6.70 3.20 17.25
C SER A 98 -7.97 2.33 17.24
N VAL A 99 -8.67 2.25 16.10
CA VAL A 99 -9.98 1.58 16.00
C VAL A 99 -9.88 0.24 15.28
N VAL A 100 -9.06 0.13 14.23
CA VAL A 100 -9.02 -1.07 13.39
C VAL A 100 -7.97 -2.07 13.88
N PHE A 101 -6.78 -1.58 14.21
CA PHE A 101 -5.73 -2.42 14.78
C PHE A 101 -5.81 -2.52 16.31
N GLU A 102 -6.64 -1.68 16.95
CA GLU A 102 -6.75 -1.55 18.40
C GLU A 102 -5.38 -1.32 19.08
N ASP A 103 -4.44 -0.74 18.32
CA ASP A 103 -3.10 -0.43 18.76
C ASP A 103 -3.14 0.94 19.47
N THR A 104 -2.85 0.94 20.77
CA THR A 104 -2.85 2.16 21.59
C THR A 104 -1.58 3.01 21.43
N ILE A 105 -0.87 2.85 20.31
CA ILE A 105 0.47 3.42 20.14
C ILE A 105 0.36 4.89 19.75
N THR A 106 1.01 5.76 20.51
CA THR A 106 1.10 7.22 20.27
C THR A 106 1.88 7.59 18.99
N TYR A 107 2.52 6.62 18.31
CA TYR A 107 3.59 6.84 17.32
C TYR A 107 3.47 5.91 16.08
N GLY A 108 2.24 5.61 15.67
CA GLY A 108 1.94 4.85 14.47
C GLY A 108 2.18 3.34 14.61
N SER A 109 1.41 2.53 13.90
CA SER A 109 1.65 1.08 13.83
C SER A 109 2.63 0.70 12.71
N GLU A 110 3.26 -0.46 12.85
CA GLU A 110 4.08 -1.11 11.82
C GLU A 110 3.25 -1.86 10.78
N TYR A 111 1.93 -1.98 10.98
CA TYR A 111 1.00 -2.56 10.00
C TYR A 111 0.71 -1.61 8.84
N ILE A 112 0.88 -0.29 9.04
CA ILE A 112 0.51 0.75 8.08
C ILE A 112 1.76 1.31 7.40
N TYR A 113 1.81 1.17 6.07
CA TYR A 113 2.76 1.86 5.23
C TYR A 113 2.07 3.01 4.48
N ILE A 114 2.54 4.24 4.71
CA ILE A 114 2.11 5.40 3.92
C ILE A 114 3.06 5.50 2.73
N GLN A 115 2.50 5.36 1.53
CA GLN A 115 3.26 5.47 0.30
C GLN A 115 4.11 6.75 0.28
N ARG A 116 5.36 6.61 -0.14
CA ARG A 116 6.14 7.73 -0.69
C ARG A 116 5.62 8.16 -2.05
N SER A 117 5.77 9.43 -2.40
CA SER A 117 5.53 9.90 -3.78
C SER A 117 6.07 8.91 -4.83
N PHE A 118 5.28 8.70 -5.89
CA PHE A 118 5.72 7.98 -7.10
C PHE A 118 6.93 8.69 -7.74
N ALA A 119 7.67 8.00 -8.62
CA ALA A 119 8.84 8.56 -9.31
C ALA A 119 8.45 9.81 -10.07
N ASN A 120 7.36 9.68 -10.81
CA ASN A 120 6.65 10.76 -11.46
C ASN A 120 5.15 10.65 -11.11
N PRO A 121 4.67 11.36 -10.06
CA PRO A 121 3.27 11.29 -9.65
C PRO A 121 2.27 11.85 -10.67
N ALA A 122 2.76 12.59 -11.68
CA ALA A 122 1.93 13.09 -12.77
C ALA A 122 1.79 12.07 -13.94
N GLU A 123 2.46 10.92 -13.86
CA GLU A 123 2.37 9.87 -14.87
C GLU A 123 1.04 9.10 -14.84
N SER A 124 0.79 8.34 -15.90
CA SER A 124 -0.40 7.52 -16.07
C SER A 124 -0.61 6.50 -14.93
N PRO A 125 -1.87 6.10 -14.65
CA PRO A 125 -2.16 5.06 -13.65
C PRO A 125 -1.44 3.74 -13.94
N ALA A 126 -1.32 3.36 -15.22
CA ALA A 126 -0.60 2.17 -15.64
C ALA A 126 0.90 2.24 -15.27
N HIS A 127 1.55 3.39 -15.47
CA HIS A 127 2.94 3.57 -15.05
C HIS A 127 3.10 3.46 -13.53
N ASN A 128 2.21 4.12 -12.78
CA ASN A 128 2.22 4.05 -11.32
C ASN A 128 1.91 2.64 -10.79
N ALA A 129 1.16 1.83 -11.54
CA ALA A 129 0.90 0.42 -11.20
C ALA A 129 2.17 -0.42 -11.17
N HIS A 130 3.13 -0.19 -12.08
CA HIS A 130 4.44 -0.85 -12.02
C HIS A 130 5.17 -0.54 -10.71
N GLU A 131 5.19 0.73 -10.29
CA GLU A 131 5.86 1.13 -9.04
C GLU A 131 5.15 0.59 -7.78
N ILE A 132 3.85 0.27 -7.84
CA ILE A 132 3.14 -0.34 -6.70
C ILE A 132 3.73 -1.72 -6.34
N GLY A 133 3.95 -2.59 -7.33
CA GLY A 133 4.24 -4.00 -7.03
C GLY A 133 5.18 -4.74 -7.99
N ASP A 134 5.67 -4.13 -9.07
CA ASP A 134 6.68 -4.76 -9.93
C ASP A 134 8.00 -4.92 -9.15
N ARG A 135 8.34 -6.15 -8.77
CA ARG A 135 9.54 -6.44 -7.96
C ARG A 135 10.85 -6.24 -8.72
N THR A 136 10.77 -6.10 -10.04
CA THR A 136 11.92 -5.76 -10.87
C THR A 136 12.12 -4.27 -10.99
N TRP A 137 11.07 -3.48 -10.68
CA TRP A 137 11.13 -2.04 -10.70
C TRP A 137 12.13 -1.53 -9.67
N LYS A 138 12.96 -0.60 -10.12
CA LYS A 138 13.97 0.11 -9.34
C LYS A 138 13.93 1.56 -9.80
N GLY A 139 14.12 2.49 -8.87
CA GLY A 139 14.30 3.88 -9.28
C GLY A 139 15.59 4.08 -10.07
N ASP A 140 15.63 5.13 -10.89
CA ASP A 140 16.79 5.49 -11.71
C ASP A 140 18.02 5.93 -10.87
N ASN A 141 19.23 5.74 -11.41
CA ASN A 141 20.51 6.35 -11.00
C ASN A 141 20.60 6.83 -9.52
N ASN A 142 21.12 5.96 -8.62
CA ASN A 142 21.27 6.19 -7.18
C ASN A 142 20.00 6.13 -6.32
N CYS A 143 18.80 5.95 -6.89
CA CYS A 143 17.61 5.55 -6.14
C CYS A 143 17.63 4.09 -5.65
N SER A 144 18.79 3.54 -5.32
CA SER A 144 18.96 2.15 -4.86
C SER A 144 18.19 1.80 -3.57
N VAL A 145 17.72 2.82 -2.84
CA VAL A 145 16.85 2.73 -1.66
C VAL A 145 15.34 2.72 -1.99
N ARG A 146 14.97 2.90 -3.27
CA ARG A 146 13.57 2.81 -3.76
C ARG A 146 13.31 1.43 -4.34
N ARG A 147 12.15 0.89 -4.00
CA ARG A 147 11.65 -0.41 -4.43
C ARG A 147 10.16 -0.30 -4.68
N ALA A 148 9.55 -1.33 -5.24
CA ALA A 148 8.10 -1.37 -5.32
C ALA A 148 7.47 -1.11 -3.94
N LEU A 149 6.32 -0.43 -3.89
CA LEU A 149 5.70 -0.02 -2.63
C LEU A 149 5.46 -1.19 -1.67
N PHE A 150 5.21 -2.40 -2.18
CA PHE A 150 5.09 -3.60 -1.36
C PHE A 150 6.39 -4.07 -0.72
N GLU A 151 7.54 -3.92 -1.41
CA GLU A 151 8.83 -4.18 -0.78
C GLU A 151 9.12 -3.13 0.30
N GLU A 152 8.71 -1.88 0.08
CA GLU A 152 8.85 -0.80 1.07
C GLU A 152 7.95 -1.04 2.29
N ALA A 153 6.74 -1.55 2.09
CA ALA A 153 5.87 -1.96 3.20
C ALA A 153 6.49 -3.10 4.02
N GLN A 154 7.08 -4.10 3.36
CA GLN A 154 7.82 -5.17 4.03
C GLN A 154 9.06 -4.66 4.77
N GLU A 155 9.74 -3.65 4.22
CA GLU A 155 10.87 -3.00 4.86
C GLU A 155 10.45 -2.31 6.16
N VAL A 156 9.37 -1.52 6.11
CA VAL A 156 8.80 -0.89 7.31
C VAL A 156 8.44 -1.95 8.34
N ARG A 157 7.80 -3.02 7.90
CA ARG A 157 7.41 -4.15 8.74
C ARG A 157 8.58 -4.91 9.36
N ALA A 158 9.72 -4.94 8.68
CA ALA A 158 10.93 -5.58 9.19
C ALA A 158 11.69 -4.69 10.18
N GLY A 159 11.40 -3.39 10.25
CA GLY A 159 12.20 -2.42 10.98
C GLY A 159 13.42 -1.91 10.20
N GLY A 160 13.34 -1.90 8.86
CA GLY A 160 14.38 -1.36 7.97
C GLY A 160 14.99 -2.37 7.01
N GLN A 161 15.74 -1.85 6.04
CA GLN A 161 16.29 -2.62 4.91
C GLN A 161 17.30 -3.70 5.36
N ASP A 162 18.19 -3.38 6.29
CA ASP A 162 19.16 -4.35 6.80
C ASP A 162 18.47 -5.48 7.56
N SER A 163 17.48 -5.17 8.41
CA SER A 163 16.68 -6.18 9.11
C SER A 163 15.89 -7.07 8.14
N LEU A 164 15.29 -6.49 7.10
CA LEU A 164 14.61 -7.24 6.04
C LEU A 164 15.58 -8.19 5.32
N ARG A 165 16.78 -7.71 4.98
CA ARG A 165 17.84 -8.52 4.35
C ARG A 165 18.25 -9.67 5.26
N ASP A 166 18.52 -9.40 6.52
CA ASP A 166 18.99 -10.40 7.48
C ASP A 166 17.93 -11.48 7.70
N ARG A 167 16.65 -11.10 7.82
CA ARG A 167 15.53 -12.05 7.91
C ARG A 167 15.39 -12.91 6.65
N ARG A 168 15.62 -12.35 5.45
CA ARG A 168 15.60 -13.10 4.18
C ARG A 168 16.73 -14.13 4.09
N LEU A 169 17.88 -13.85 4.69
CA LEU A 169 19.05 -14.73 4.71
C LEU A 169 18.99 -15.76 5.86
N ASP A 170 18.14 -15.52 6.86
CA ASP A 170 17.93 -16.43 7.98
C ASP A 170 17.11 -17.66 7.59
N SER A 171 17.83 -18.66 7.09
CA SER A 171 17.29 -19.98 6.74
C SER A 171 17.01 -20.87 7.94
N LEU A 172 17.45 -20.50 9.15
CA LEU A 172 17.37 -21.36 10.33
C LEU A 172 16.09 -21.11 11.12
N THR A 173 15.65 -19.86 11.25
CA THR A 173 14.45 -19.52 12.04
C THR A 173 13.20 -19.26 11.18
N TYR A 174 13.35 -19.19 9.85
CA TYR A 174 12.30 -18.75 8.92
C TYR A 174 11.69 -17.40 9.31
N SER A 175 12.45 -16.53 9.96
CA SER A 175 11.99 -15.22 10.46
C SER A 175 11.41 -14.33 9.37
N TYR A 176 11.82 -14.48 8.11
CA TYR A 176 11.19 -13.81 6.97
C TYR A 176 9.69 -14.13 6.83
N ARG A 177 9.25 -15.35 7.14
CA ARG A 177 7.83 -15.76 7.04
C ARG A 177 6.93 -15.08 8.07
N THR A 178 7.50 -14.35 9.03
CA THR A 178 6.76 -13.53 9.98
C THR A 178 6.37 -12.17 9.39
N ILE A 179 6.99 -11.75 8.29
CA ILE A 179 6.66 -10.52 7.57
C ILE A 179 5.53 -10.85 6.58
N PRO A 180 4.35 -10.21 6.71
CA PRO A 180 3.28 -10.31 5.73
C PRO A 180 3.75 -10.08 4.29
N SER A 181 3.33 -10.97 3.39
CA SER A 181 3.49 -10.79 1.95
C SER A 181 2.20 -10.38 1.25
N ARG A 182 1.05 -10.46 1.93
CA ARG A 182 -0.26 -10.04 1.40
C ARG A 182 -0.55 -8.61 1.83
N ASN A 183 -1.20 -7.86 0.95
CA ASN A 183 -1.40 -6.43 1.10
C ASN A 183 -2.89 -6.08 1.03
N ILE A 184 -3.27 -5.04 1.77
CA ILE A 184 -4.53 -4.32 1.63
C ILE A 184 -4.16 -2.93 1.14
N LEU A 185 -4.66 -2.55 -0.04
CA LEU A 185 -4.49 -1.21 -0.58
C LEU A 185 -5.64 -0.33 -0.10
N ILE A 186 -5.32 0.81 0.54
CA ILE A 186 -6.28 1.88 0.77
C ILE A 186 -5.82 3.07 -0.06
N ALA A 187 -6.55 3.33 -1.13
CA ALA A 187 -6.09 4.17 -2.21
C ALA A 187 -6.98 5.39 -2.38
N HIS A 188 -6.39 6.56 -2.61
CA HIS A 188 -7.12 7.82 -2.75
C HIS A 188 -6.79 8.55 -4.05
N SER A 189 -7.78 9.26 -4.59
CA SER A 189 -7.67 9.99 -5.86
C SER A 189 -7.17 9.06 -6.97
N MET A 190 -6.20 9.47 -7.77
CA MET A 190 -5.59 8.63 -8.81
C MET A 190 -4.95 7.35 -8.26
N GLY A 191 -4.67 7.28 -6.96
CA GLY A 191 -4.13 6.07 -6.32
C GLY A 191 -5.09 4.89 -6.45
N GLY A 192 -6.41 5.13 -6.43
CA GLY A 192 -7.41 4.08 -6.60
C GLY A 192 -7.40 3.49 -8.02
N VAL A 193 -7.22 4.32 -9.03
CA VAL A 193 -7.11 3.87 -10.42
C VAL A 193 -5.79 3.14 -10.64
N ALA A 194 -4.66 3.66 -10.14
CA ALA A 194 -3.36 2.97 -10.22
C ALA A 194 -3.38 1.62 -9.47
N SER A 195 -4.03 1.56 -8.31
CA SER A 195 -4.21 0.31 -7.56
C SER A 195 -5.10 -0.69 -8.31
N HIS A 196 -6.12 -0.20 -9.02
CA HIS A 196 -6.96 -1.03 -9.89
C HIS A 196 -6.14 -1.61 -11.04
N GLU A 197 -5.40 -0.75 -11.77
CA GLU A 197 -4.51 -1.17 -12.87
C GLU A 197 -3.53 -2.24 -12.39
N TYR A 198 -2.91 -2.05 -11.23
CA TYR A 198 -1.97 -3.03 -10.66
C TYR A 198 -2.60 -4.41 -10.45
N VAL A 199 -3.81 -4.50 -9.89
CA VAL A 199 -4.43 -5.81 -9.62
C VAL A 199 -5.05 -6.45 -10.87
N THR A 200 -5.25 -5.68 -11.93
CA THR A 200 -5.79 -6.20 -13.21
C THR A 200 -4.70 -6.57 -14.21
N ASP A 201 -3.55 -5.91 -14.17
CA ASP A 201 -2.44 -6.14 -15.09
C ASP A 201 -1.67 -7.43 -14.74
N GLN A 202 -1.94 -8.48 -15.51
CA GLN A 202 -1.32 -9.79 -15.36
C GLN A 202 0.20 -9.80 -15.61
N SER A 203 0.76 -8.74 -16.20
CA SER A 203 2.20 -8.64 -16.45
C SER A 203 3.00 -8.24 -15.21
N VAL A 204 2.36 -7.58 -14.23
CA VAL A 204 3.00 -7.09 -13.00
C VAL A 204 2.34 -7.58 -11.70
N TYR A 205 1.10 -8.06 -11.77
CA TYR A 205 0.38 -8.50 -10.59
C TYR A 205 0.97 -9.81 -10.03
N ASN A 206 1.32 -9.82 -8.74
CA ASN A 206 1.98 -10.96 -8.11
C ASN A 206 1.04 -11.85 -7.27
N ASP A 207 -0.29 -11.69 -7.38
CA ASP A 207 -1.24 -12.32 -6.47
C ASP A 207 -0.89 -12.04 -4.99
N ASP A 208 -0.69 -10.78 -4.66
CA ASP A 208 -0.31 -10.33 -3.31
C ASP A 208 -1.22 -9.23 -2.75
N VAL A 209 -2.38 -8.99 -3.36
CA VAL A 209 -3.41 -8.07 -2.85
C VAL A 209 -4.70 -8.80 -2.54
N ASP A 210 -5.16 -8.70 -1.29
CA ASP A 210 -6.46 -9.26 -0.86
C ASP A 210 -7.61 -8.31 -1.16
N LYS A 211 -7.36 -7.02 -0.97
CA LYS A 211 -8.37 -5.98 -0.99
C LYS A 211 -7.80 -4.68 -1.52
N VAL A 212 -8.60 -4.02 -2.34
CA VAL A 212 -8.41 -2.62 -2.74
C VAL A 212 -9.61 -1.85 -2.23
N ILE A 213 -9.36 -0.85 -1.38
CA ILE A 213 -10.35 0.08 -0.86
C ILE A 213 -10.04 1.42 -1.50
N THR A 214 -10.97 1.98 -2.27
CA THR A 214 -10.76 3.25 -2.96
C THR A 214 -11.59 4.35 -2.33
N LEU A 215 -10.95 5.48 -2.03
CA LEU A 215 -11.54 6.68 -1.46
C LEU A 215 -11.46 7.78 -2.52
N ASP A 216 -12.59 8.40 -2.85
CA ASP A 216 -12.69 9.54 -3.77
C ASP A 216 -11.80 9.41 -5.04
N SER A 217 -11.83 8.23 -5.66
CA SER A 217 -10.98 7.89 -6.80
C SER A 217 -11.76 8.08 -8.11
N PRO A 218 -11.19 8.76 -9.13
CA PRO A 218 -11.89 9.07 -10.37
C PRO A 218 -11.88 7.87 -11.33
N HIS A 219 -12.58 6.79 -10.96
CA HIS A 219 -12.66 5.54 -11.76
C HIS A 219 -13.25 5.75 -13.16
N GLU A 220 -14.08 6.78 -13.33
CA GLU A 220 -14.68 7.17 -14.61
C GLU A 220 -14.08 8.50 -15.15
N GLY A 221 -12.94 8.92 -14.60
CA GLY A 221 -12.34 10.21 -14.88
C GLY A 221 -12.89 11.35 -14.00
N THR A 222 -12.45 12.57 -14.28
CA THR A 222 -12.85 13.77 -13.52
C THR A 222 -13.23 14.91 -14.47
N GLY A 223 -14.38 15.55 -14.20
CA GLY A 223 -14.85 16.70 -14.97
C GLY A 223 -13.95 17.93 -14.84
N SER A 224 -13.13 18.01 -13.80
CA SER A 224 -12.18 19.12 -13.59
C SER A 224 -11.14 19.21 -14.71
N LEU A 225 -10.74 18.09 -15.30
CA LEU A 225 -9.83 18.08 -16.44
C LEU A 225 -10.49 18.65 -17.70
N ASN A 226 -11.75 18.32 -17.95
CA ASN A 226 -12.51 18.87 -19.08
C ASN A 226 -12.66 20.39 -18.94
N LEU A 227 -12.96 20.87 -17.73
CA LEU A 227 -12.99 22.30 -17.43
C LEU A 227 -11.65 23.00 -17.70
N LEU A 228 -10.52 22.39 -17.35
CA LEU A 228 -9.19 22.95 -17.63
C LEU A 228 -8.87 23.01 -19.13
N ILE A 229 -9.35 22.03 -19.90
CA ILE A 229 -9.20 22.00 -21.36
C ILE A 229 -10.09 23.09 -22.00
N ASP A 230 -11.33 23.23 -21.54
CA ASP A 230 -12.30 24.21 -22.06
C ASP A 230 -11.92 25.66 -21.70
N MET A 231 -11.15 25.86 -20.64
CA MET A 231 -10.64 27.17 -20.20
C MET A 231 -9.33 27.59 -20.90
N ARG A 232 -8.76 26.73 -21.75
CA ARG A 232 -7.50 26.97 -22.47
C ARG A 232 -7.73 27.60 -23.83
#